data_AF-A0A4Q2ZEX6-F1
#
_entry.id   AF-A0A4Q2ZEX6-F1
#
_cell.length_a   1.000
_cell.length_b   1.000
_cell.length_c   1.000
_cell.angle_alpha   90.00
_cell.angle_beta   90.00
_cell.angle_gamma   90.00
#
_symmetry.space_group_name_H-M   'P 1'
#
loop_
_entity.id
_entity.type
_entity.pdbx_description
1 polymer ?
#
loop_
_entity_poly.entity_id
_entity_poly.type
_entity_poly.pdbx_seq_one_letter_code
_entity_poly.pdbx_strand_id
1 'polypeptide(L)'
;YGTLNWKPKAPILFLTNETELDHPRHYRGKASADKTALWEVKRPGHCNVSAAERYNAVSAVDSWVDGIIPEVDREKDGTVRPPARKSTATKADDGLAGKITFVSASFGNLSCNLVSSDLETLGLKVGSKAIVKSGAALLEATVALYRTDVEEGKAVVYVTPDGWVAIVINGGNAANALQVKNDDPVTISPAPAAEPAPEKTE
;
A
#
# COMPACT_ATOMS: atom_id res chain seq x y z
N TYR A 1 14.89 8.88 27.09
CA TYR A 1 14.74 7.64 26.31
C TYR A 1 15.52 6.55 27.02
N GLY A 2 14.83 5.54 27.59
CA GLY A 2 15.49 4.40 28.20
C GLY A 2 16.32 3.64 27.16
N THR A 3 17.48 3.15 27.56
CA THR A 3 18.34 2.32 26.71
C THR A 3 17.55 1.14 26.14
N LEU A 4 17.62 0.95 24.82
CA LEU A 4 17.07 -0.22 24.15
C LEU A 4 17.64 -1.49 24.80
N ASN A 5 16.75 -2.34 25.32
CA ASN A 5 17.13 -3.62 25.90
C ASN A 5 17.18 -4.69 24.79
N TRP A 6 18.36 -5.25 24.55
CA TRP A 6 18.62 -6.30 23.56
C TRP A 6 18.30 -7.72 24.07
N LYS A 7 17.76 -7.86 25.28
CA LYS A 7 17.39 -9.14 25.87
C LYS A 7 15.86 -9.23 25.95
N PRO A 8 15.18 -9.56 24.85
CA PRO A 8 13.73 -9.67 24.88
C PRO A 8 13.31 -10.79 25.82
N LYS A 9 12.32 -10.51 26.68
CA LYS A 9 11.78 -11.49 27.65
C LYS A 9 10.73 -12.43 27.02
N ALA A 10 10.23 -12.08 25.85
CA ALA A 10 9.24 -12.81 25.08
C ALA A 10 9.71 -12.92 23.62
N PRO A 11 9.18 -13.86 22.84
CA PRO A 11 9.47 -13.93 21.41
C PRO A 11 9.09 -12.63 20.68
N ILE A 12 9.95 -12.18 19.77
CA ILE A 12 9.72 -11.04 18.90
C ILE A 12 9.84 -11.49 17.45
N LEU A 13 8.78 -11.28 16.66
CA LEU A 13 8.81 -11.47 15.22
C LEU A 13 8.73 -10.10 14.55
N PHE A 14 9.78 -9.75 13.82
CA PHE A 14 9.80 -8.57 12.98
C PHE A 14 9.17 -8.90 11.63
N LEU A 15 7.98 -8.35 11.36
CA LEU A 15 7.39 -8.34 10.03
C LEU A 15 7.69 -6.97 9.41
N THR A 16 8.56 -6.94 8.40
CA THR A 16 8.97 -5.68 7.76
C THR A 16 9.10 -5.87 6.26
N ASN A 17 9.00 -4.77 5.53
CA ASN A 17 9.23 -4.74 4.09
C ASN A 17 10.71 -4.54 3.74
N GLU A 18 11.06 -4.73 2.47
CA GLU A 18 12.44 -4.66 1.99
C GLU A 18 13.10 -3.28 2.16
N THR A 19 12.31 -2.20 2.31
CA THR A 19 12.82 -0.84 2.52
C THR A 19 13.07 -0.49 3.98
N GLU A 20 12.70 -1.35 4.93
CA GLU A 20 12.74 -1.08 6.38
C GLU A 20 13.42 -2.22 7.18
N LEU A 21 14.42 -2.86 6.57
CA LEU A 21 15.12 -4.01 7.14
C LEU A 21 16.22 -3.66 8.14
N ASP A 22 16.83 -2.47 8.02
CA ASP A 22 18.03 -2.13 8.76
C ASP A 22 17.80 -2.15 10.27
N HIS A 23 16.69 -1.58 10.75
CA HIS A 23 16.38 -1.55 12.18
C HIS A 23 16.09 -2.95 12.75
N PRO A 24 15.21 -3.78 12.15
CA PRO A 24 15.03 -5.17 12.56
C PRO A 24 16.32 -5.99 12.55
N ARG A 25 17.12 -5.90 11.48
CA ARG A 25 18.39 -6.62 11.37
C ARG A 25 19.38 -6.17 12.44
N HIS A 26 19.49 -4.86 12.68
CA HIS A 26 20.34 -4.32 13.73
C HIS A 26 19.93 -4.81 15.11
N TYR A 27 18.63 -4.78 15.43
CA TYR A 27 18.13 -5.29 16.71
C TYR A 27 18.44 -6.77 16.88
N ARG A 28 18.15 -7.59 15.87
CA ARG A 28 18.42 -9.04 15.90
C ARG A 28 19.90 -9.37 16.04
N GLY A 29 20.79 -8.60 15.41
CA GLY A 29 22.24 -8.79 15.56
C GLY A 29 22.77 -8.47 16.96
N LYS A 30 22.02 -7.70 17.76
CA LYS A 30 22.35 -7.41 19.17
C LYS A 30 21.59 -8.30 20.14
N ALA A 31 20.40 -8.73 19.76
CA ALA A 31 19.55 -9.60 20.54
C ALA A 31 19.90 -11.08 20.33
N SER A 32 19.31 -11.94 21.15
CA SER A 32 19.50 -13.37 21.01
C SER A 32 18.62 -13.94 19.89
N ALA A 33 19.20 -14.76 19.02
CA ALA A 33 18.50 -15.37 17.88
C ALA A 33 17.40 -16.36 18.32
N ASP A 34 17.48 -16.90 19.53
CA ASP A 34 16.48 -17.82 20.10
C ASP A 34 15.16 -17.14 20.50
N LYS A 35 15.12 -15.80 20.52
CA LYS A 35 13.93 -15.00 20.85
C LYS A 35 13.56 -13.99 19.78
N THR A 36 14.25 -13.99 18.64
CA THR A 36 13.94 -13.08 17.54
C THR A 36 13.79 -13.79 16.19
N ALA A 37 12.77 -13.40 15.45
CA ALA A 37 12.49 -13.86 14.09
C ALA A 37 12.36 -12.65 13.15
N LEU A 38 12.63 -12.84 11.86
CA LEU A 38 12.46 -11.84 10.82
C LEU A 38 11.73 -12.45 9.63
N TRP A 39 10.56 -11.91 9.33
CA TRP A 39 9.81 -12.22 8.14
C TRP A 39 9.85 -11.01 7.22
N GLU A 40 10.56 -11.16 6.11
CA GLU A 40 10.76 -10.09 5.14
C GLU A 40 9.66 -10.14 4.08
N VAL A 41 8.99 -9.02 3.87
CA VAL A 41 8.04 -8.82 2.77
C VAL A 41 8.78 -8.17 1.60
N LYS A 42 8.85 -8.89 0.48
CA LYS A 42 9.46 -8.52 -0.80
C LYS A 42 8.59 -7.54 -1.59
N ARG A 43 8.35 -6.39 -0.98
CA ARG A 43 7.55 -5.29 -1.53
C ARG A 43 8.13 -3.98 -0.99
N PRO A 44 8.39 -2.96 -1.81
CA PRO A 44 8.92 -1.69 -1.31
C PRO A 44 7.83 -0.84 -0.64
N GLY A 45 8.24 0.10 0.21
CA GLY A 45 7.40 1.18 0.74
C GLY A 45 7.15 1.10 2.25
N HIS A 46 7.09 2.27 2.89
CA HIS A 46 6.92 2.41 4.34
C HIS A 46 5.68 1.69 4.87
N CYS A 47 5.84 0.73 5.77
CA CYS A 47 4.77 -0.10 6.33
C CYS A 47 3.90 -0.83 5.28
N ASN A 48 4.43 -1.16 4.09
CA ASN A 48 3.66 -1.74 2.99
C ASN A 48 3.38 -3.26 3.15
N VAL A 49 2.61 -3.61 4.18
CA VAL A 49 2.25 -5.00 4.54
C VAL A 49 0.72 -5.22 4.54
N SER A 50 0.28 -6.41 4.15
CA SER A 50 -1.15 -6.81 4.07
C SER A 50 -1.71 -7.27 5.40
N ALA A 51 -3.04 -7.37 5.50
CA ALA A 51 -3.70 -7.96 6.67
C ALA A 51 -3.35 -9.45 6.83
N ALA A 52 -3.20 -10.18 5.72
CA ALA A 52 -2.81 -11.59 5.74
C ALA A 52 -1.37 -11.78 6.26
N GLU A 53 -0.44 -10.91 5.83
CA GLU A 53 0.94 -10.91 6.31
C GLU A 53 1.00 -10.66 7.82
N ARG A 54 0.25 -9.66 8.31
CA ARG A 54 0.12 -9.37 9.75
C ARG A 54 -0.49 -10.53 10.53
N TYR A 55 -1.57 -11.13 10.02
CA TYR A 55 -2.23 -12.27 10.66
C TYR A 55 -1.27 -13.47 10.77
N ASN A 56 -0.55 -13.79 9.70
CA ASN A 56 0.42 -14.88 9.68
C ASN A 56 1.54 -14.63 10.71
N ALA A 57 2.03 -13.40 10.81
CA ALA A 57 3.06 -13.02 11.77
C ALA A 57 2.57 -13.16 13.23
N VAL A 58 1.37 -12.65 13.54
CA VAL A 58 0.80 -12.76 14.90
C VAL A 58 0.55 -14.22 15.26
N SER A 59 -0.04 -15.00 14.36
CA SER A 59 -0.30 -16.43 14.56
C SER A 59 0.99 -17.22 14.79
N ALA A 60 2.09 -16.78 14.16
CA ALA A 60 3.39 -17.39 14.38
C ALA A 60 4.00 -17.05 15.74
N VAL A 61 3.85 -15.82 16.22
CA VAL A 61 4.27 -15.47 17.58
C VAL A 61 3.52 -16.30 18.61
N ASP A 62 2.20 -16.46 18.43
CA ASP A 62 1.35 -17.29 19.30
C ASP A 62 1.82 -18.75 19.33
N SER A 63 2.00 -19.35 18.15
CA SER A 63 2.55 -20.71 18.01
C SER A 63 3.96 -20.85 18.62
N TRP A 64 4.77 -19.79 18.61
CA TRP A 64 6.12 -19.82 19.19
C TRP A 64 6.06 -19.77 20.72
N VAL A 65 5.13 -19.03 21.31
CA VAL A 65 4.90 -19.05 22.76
C VAL A 65 4.51 -20.46 23.23
N ASP A 66 3.76 -21.20 22.43
CA ASP A 66 3.38 -22.59 22.69
C ASP A 66 4.48 -23.63 22.38
N GLY A 67 5.66 -23.18 21.92
CA GLY A 67 6.79 -24.05 21.60
C GLY A 67 6.63 -24.84 20.29
N ILE A 68 5.70 -24.43 19.43
CA ILE A 68 5.33 -25.15 18.19
C ILE A 68 6.19 -24.71 17.00
N ILE A 69 6.68 -23.46 16.98
CA ILE A 69 7.48 -22.96 15.84
C ILE A 69 8.90 -23.54 15.84
N PRO A 70 9.29 -24.28 14.78
CA PRO A 70 10.67 -24.72 14.59
C PRO A 70 11.58 -23.54 14.29
N GLU A 71 12.86 -23.66 14.62
CA GLU A 71 13.87 -22.64 14.36
C GLU A 71 13.99 -22.25 12.88
N VAL A 72 13.71 -23.19 11.96
CA VAL A 72 13.77 -22.99 10.51
C VAL A 72 12.76 -21.93 10.00
N ASP A 73 11.70 -21.67 10.76
CA ASP A 73 10.65 -20.71 10.39
C ASP A 73 10.89 -19.31 10.98
N ARG A 74 12.01 -19.10 11.68
CA ARG A 74 12.38 -17.80 12.27
C ARG A 74 12.94 -16.82 11.23
N GLU A 75 13.35 -17.31 10.06
CA GLU A 75 13.76 -16.49 8.92
C GLU A 75 13.07 -16.97 7.66
N LYS A 76 12.16 -16.17 7.12
CA LYS A 76 11.48 -16.53 5.87
C LYS A 76 11.00 -15.33 5.08
N ASP A 77 10.68 -15.61 3.83
CA ASP A 77 9.86 -14.73 3.01
C ASP A 77 8.44 -14.69 3.58
N GLY A 78 8.06 -13.53 4.11
CA GLY A 78 6.73 -13.25 4.65
C GLY A 78 5.73 -12.79 3.60
N THR A 79 6.14 -12.63 2.34
CA THR A 79 5.32 -12.01 1.29
C THR A 79 4.09 -12.84 0.98
N VAL A 80 2.92 -12.22 1.08
CA VAL A 80 1.67 -12.77 0.59
C VAL A 80 1.26 -11.96 -0.63
N ARG A 81 0.97 -12.64 -1.74
CA ARG A 81 0.45 -11.96 -2.93
C ARG A 81 -0.91 -11.33 -2.61
N PRO A 82 -1.20 -10.13 -3.13
CA PRO A 82 -2.54 -9.57 -3.02
C PRO A 82 -3.58 -10.57 -3.55
N PRO A 83 -4.71 -10.75 -2.85
CA PRO A 83 -5.74 -11.68 -3.30
C PRO A 83 -6.29 -11.22 -4.66
N ALA A 84 -6.52 -12.18 -5.56
CA ALA A 84 -7.26 -11.90 -6.79
C ALA A 84 -8.72 -11.58 -6.42
N ARG A 85 -9.18 -10.39 -6.80
CA ARG A 85 -10.53 -9.90 -6.54
C ARG A 85 -11.27 -9.74 -7.87
N LYS A 86 -12.56 -10.08 -7.88
CA LYS A 86 -13.42 -9.78 -9.02
C LYS A 86 -13.75 -8.29 -9.01
N SER A 87 -13.70 -7.67 -10.18
CA SER A 87 -14.19 -6.30 -10.36
C SER A 87 -15.66 -6.20 -9.95
N THR A 88 -15.99 -5.13 -9.25
CA THR A 88 -17.37 -4.67 -9.02
C THR A 88 -17.61 -3.30 -9.67
N ALA A 89 -16.70 -2.87 -10.53
CA ALA A 89 -16.76 -1.56 -11.15
C ALA A 89 -17.92 -1.47 -12.15
N THR A 90 -18.52 -0.29 -12.26
CA THR A 90 -19.50 0.02 -13.30
C THR A 90 -18.87 0.94 -14.33
N LYS A 91 -19.25 0.79 -15.61
CA LYS A 91 -18.82 1.74 -16.64
C LYS A 91 -19.37 3.14 -16.34
N ALA A 92 -18.51 4.14 -16.46
CA ALA A 92 -18.84 5.56 -16.49
C ALA A 92 -18.46 6.14 -17.86
N ASP A 93 -18.89 7.37 -18.14
CA ASP A 93 -18.69 8.00 -19.46
C ASP A 93 -17.21 8.09 -19.86
N ASP A 94 -16.33 8.35 -18.89
CA ASP A 94 -14.90 8.54 -19.11
C ASP A 94 -14.01 7.47 -18.45
N GLY A 95 -14.59 6.48 -17.76
CA GLY A 95 -13.79 5.50 -17.04
C GLY A 95 -14.57 4.43 -16.29
N LEU A 96 -14.06 4.00 -15.15
CA LEU A 96 -14.69 3.03 -14.27
C LEU A 96 -15.07 3.69 -12.95
N ALA A 97 -16.33 3.52 -12.57
CA ALA A 97 -16.88 3.98 -11.31
C ALA A 97 -16.85 2.87 -10.25
N GLY A 98 -16.53 3.28 -9.03
CA GLY A 98 -16.59 2.50 -7.82
C GLY A 98 -17.06 3.37 -6.66
N LYS A 99 -16.70 2.97 -5.45
CA LYS A 99 -17.12 3.60 -4.20
C LYS A 99 -15.97 3.62 -3.20
N ILE A 100 -15.84 4.72 -2.46
CA ILE A 100 -14.90 4.81 -1.34
C ILE A 100 -15.35 3.84 -0.25
N THR A 101 -14.48 2.90 0.12
CA THR A 101 -14.74 1.90 1.15
C THR A 101 -14.09 2.24 2.48
N PHE A 102 -13.04 3.07 2.44
CA PHE A 102 -12.33 3.50 3.63
C PHE A 102 -11.69 4.87 3.44
N VAL A 103 -11.80 5.71 4.46
CA VAL A 103 -11.06 6.97 4.62
C VAL A 103 -10.21 6.90 5.88
N SER A 104 -8.90 7.08 5.73
CA SER A 104 -7.99 7.15 6.86
C SER A 104 -8.25 8.42 7.68
N ALA A 105 -8.65 8.27 8.94
CA ALA A 105 -8.89 9.42 9.82
C ALA A 105 -7.65 10.29 10.05
N SER A 106 -6.46 9.68 10.09
CA SER A 106 -5.21 10.40 10.39
C SER A 106 -4.57 11.06 9.18
N PHE A 107 -4.74 10.50 7.98
CA PHE A 107 -4.00 10.93 6.79
C PHE A 107 -4.90 11.32 5.61
N GLY A 108 -6.18 10.97 5.63
CA GLY A 108 -7.08 11.21 4.50
C GLY A 108 -6.77 10.37 3.26
N ASN A 109 -6.01 9.28 3.42
CA ASN A 109 -5.84 8.26 2.39
C ASN A 109 -7.16 7.55 2.12
N LEU A 110 -7.43 7.27 0.86
CA LEU A 110 -8.66 6.62 0.43
C LEU A 110 -8.36 5.20 -0.04
N SER A 111 -9.27 4.28 0.25
CA SER A 111 -9.40 3.01 -0.47
C SER A 111 -10.78 2.92 -1.09
N CYS A 112 -10.86 2.30 -2.27
CA CYS A 112 -12.12 2.06 -2.95
C CYS A 112 -12.28 0.58 -3.31
N ASN A 113 -13.47 0.20 -3.77
CA ASN A 113 -13.78 -1.17 -4.20
C ASN A 113 -13.28 -1.50 -5.61
N LEU A 114 -12.45 -0.66 -6.23
CA LEU A 114 -11.76 -0.99 -7.47
C LEU A 114 -10.53 -1.86 -7.20
N VAL A 115 -10.13 -2.65 -8.19
CA VAL A 115 -9.07 -3.66 -8.09
C VAL A 115 -8.07 -3.54 -9.26
N SER A 116 -6.98 -4.31 -9.23
CA SER A 116 -5.94 -4.27 -10.28
C SER A 116 -6.50 -4.41 -11.70
N SER A 117 -7.42 -5.37 -11.91
CA SER A 117 -8.02 -5.61 -13.22
C SER A 117 -8.83 -4.42 -13.75
N ASP A 118 -9.31 -3.53 -12.88
CA ASP A 118 -10.00 -2.30 -13.30
C ASP A 118 -9.01 -1.30 -13.88
N LEU A 119 -7.84 -1.13 -13.24
CA LEU A 119 -6.77 -0.30 -13.78
C LEU A 119 -6.24 -0.85 -15.10
N GLU A 120 -6.07 -2.17 -15.19
CA GLU A 120 -5.67 -2.86 -16.43
C GLU A 120 -6.70 -2.66 -17.55
N THR A 121 -8.00 -2.73 -17.23
CA THR A 121 -9.10 -2.47 -18.19
C THR A 121 -9.05 -1.04 -18.74
N LEU A 122 -8.59 -0.08 -17.94
CA LEU A 122 -8.39 1.31 -18.35
C LEU A 122 -7.04 1.54 -19.07
N GLY A 123 -6.21 0.51 -19.24
CA GLY A 123 -4.86 0.64 -19.80
C GLY A 123 -3.89 1.41 -18.88
N LEU A 124 -4.23 1.53 -17.59
CA LEU A 124 -3.42 2.22 -16.59
C LEU A 124 -2.37 1.26 -16.02
N LYS A 125 -1.10 1.63 -16.18
CA LYS A 125 0.07 0.91 -15.65
C LYS A 125 0.92 1.86 -14.80
N VAL A 126 1.88 1.34 -14.05
CA VAL A 126 2.85 2.18 -13.32
C VAL A 126 3.47 3.20 -14.29
N GLY A 127 3.45 4.47 -13.88
CA GLY A 127 3.86 5.63 -14.67
C GLY A 127 2.72 6.32 -15.43
N SER A 128 1.56 5.67 -15.62
CA SER A 128 0.40 6.29 -16.27
C SER A 128 -0.16 7.44 -15.45
N LYS A 129 -0.72 8.44 -16.15
CA LYS A 129 -1.54 9.49 -15.54
C LYS A 129 -3.00 9.06 -15.53
N ALA A 130 -3.64 9.26 -14.40
CA ALA A 130 -5.05 8.98 -14.17
C ALA A 130 -5.75 10.22 -13.63
N ILE A 131 -7.05 10.33 -13.91
CA ILE A 131 -7.92 11.33 -13.30
C ILE A 131 -8.85 10.59 -12.35
N VAL A 132 -8.86 11.04 -11.10
CA VAL A 132 -9.80 10.57 -10.07
C VAL A 132 -10.85 11.65 -9.87
N LYS A 133 -12.13 11.28 -9.95
CA LYS A 133 -13.24 12.22 -9.81
C LYS A 133 -14.23 11.79 -8.75
N SER A 134 -14.82 12.76 -8.05
CA SER A 134 -16.04 12.59 -7.26
C SER A 134 -16.87 13.86 -7.34
N GLY A 135 -18.08 13.76 -7.87
CA GLY A 135 -18.91 14.93 -8.17
C GLY A 135 -18.18 15.92 -9.08
N ALA A 136 -17.99 17.15 -8.59
CA ALA A 136 -17.25 18.20 -9.29
C ALA A 136 -15.74 18.21 -8.98
N ALA A 137 -15.30 17.47 -7.96
CA ALA A 137 -13.90 17.44 -7.57
C ALA A 137 -13.09 16.50 -8.49
N LEU A 138 -11.88 16.94 -8.82
CA LEU A 138 -10.98 16.25 -9.73
C LEU A 138 -9.56 16.25 -9.15
N LEU A 139 -8.91 15.10 -9.21
CA LEU A 139 -7.53 14.91 -8.77
C LEU A 139 -6.75 14.17 -9.86
N GLU A 140 -5.74 14.83 -10.42
CA GLU A 140 -4.77 14.15 -11.29
C GLU A 140 -3.80 13.34 -10.43
N ALA A 141 -3.69 12.06 -10.74
CA ALA A 141 -2.83 11.12 -10.03
C ALA A 141 -1.89 10.38 -10.98
N THR A 142 -0.74 9.94 -10.45
CA THR A 142 0.14 9.01 -11.17
C THR A 142 -0.08 7.62 -10.63
N VAL A 143 -0.17 6.62 -11.51
CA VAL A 143 -0.21 5.22 -11.08
C VAL A 143 1.20 4.80 -10.67
N ALA A 144 1.40 4.31 -9.45
CA ALA A 144 2.71 3.92 -8.95
C ALA A 144 2.65 2.65 -8.08
N LEU A 145 3.78 2.22 -7.52
CA LEU A 145 3.83 1.06 -6.61
C LEU A 145 3.53 1.49 -5.18
N TYR A 146 3.94 2.70 -4.81
CA TYR A 146 3.71 3.28 -3.50
C TYR A 146 3.65 4.81 -3.51
N ARG A 147 3.19 5.42 -2.42
CA ARG A 147 3.00 6.88 -2.33
C ARG A 147 4.29 7.70 -2.43
N THR A 148 5.42 7.13 -2.04
CA THR A 148 6.72 7.81 -2.06
C THR A 148 7.36 7.80 -3.46
N ASP A 149 6.73 7.14 -4.43
CA ASP A 149 7.22 7.10 -5.81
C ASP A 149 6.84 8.37 -6.60
N VAL A 150 6.07 9.27 -5.98
CA VAL A 150 5.70 10.57 -6.54
C VAL A 150 6.19 11.69 -5.61
N GLU A 151 6.39 12.88 -6.16
CA GLU A 151 6.79 14.06 -5.39
C GLU A 151 5.77 14.39 -4.28
N GLU A 152 6.24 15.04 -3.21
CA GLU A 152 5.37 15.56 -2.16
C GLU A 152 4.30 16.51 -2.75
N GLY A 153 3.08 16.41 -2.24
CA GLY A 153 1.90 17.11 -2.73
C GLY A 153 1.26 16.50 -3.99
N LYS A 154 1.87 15.49 -4.63
CA LYS A 154 1.28 14.82 -5.81
C LYS A 154 0.41 13.63 -5.40
N ALA A 155 -0.66 13.42 -6.16
CA ALA A 155 -1.52 12.26 -5.96
C ALA A 155 -0.98 11.00 -6.65
N VAL A 156 -1.25 9.88 -6.02
CA VAL A 156 -0.91 8.54 -6.48
C VAL A 156 -2.15 7.66 -6.47
N VAL A 157 -2.24 6.77 -7.45
CA VAL A 157 -3.14 5.62 -7.44
C VAL A 157 -2.26 4.37 -7.42
N TYR A 158 -2.52 3.44 -6.50
CA TYR A 158 -1.78 2.17 -6.45
C TYR A 158 -2.65 1.05 -5.91
N VAL A 159 -2.25 -0.20 -6.17
CA VAL A 159 -2.91 -1.38 -5.60
C VAL A 159 -2.26 -1.70 -4.26
N THR A 160 -3.07 -1.67 -3.21
CA THR A 160 -2.66 -2.05 -1.85
C THR A 160 -2.27 -3.53 -1.77
N PRO A 161 -1.49 -3.93 -0.75
CA PRO A 161 -1.21 -5.33 -0.46
C PRO A 161 -2.45 -6.21 -0.28
N ASP A 162 -3.58 -5.62 0.11
CA ASP A 162 -4.86 -6.32 0.27
C ASP A 162 -5.67 -6.41 -1.04
N GLY A 163 -5.12 -5.93 -2.16
CA GLY A 163 -5.68 -6.07 -3.51
C GLY A 163 -6.70 -5.01 -3.91
N TRP A 164 -6.83 -3.95 -3.13
CA TRP A 164 -7.72 -2.81 -3.41
C TRP A 164 -6.96 -1.63 -3.99
N VAL A 165 -7.61 -0.81 -4.81
CA VAL A 165 -7.06 0.46 -5.26
C VAL A 165 -7.12 1.49 -4.13
N ALA A 166 -5.98 2.14 -3.89
CA ALA A 166 -5.86 3.29 -2.99
C ALA A 166 -5.60 4.58 -3.78
N ILE A 167 -6.12 5.69 -3.26
CA ILE A 167 -5.89 7.05 -3.76
C ILE A 167 -5.28 7.85 -2.61
N VAL A 168 -4.08 8.37 -2.81
CA VAL A 168 -3.27 9.02 -1.77
C VAL A 168 -2.61 10.27 -2.32
N ILE A 169 -2.38 11.29 -1.50
CA ILE A 169 -1.48 12.40 -1.82
C ILE A 169 -0.23 12.23 -0.96
N ASN A 170 0.95 12.21 -1.57
CA ASN A 170 2.19 12.13 -0.80
C ASN A 170 2.33 13.37 0.08
N GLY A 171 2.37 13.21 1.41
CA GLY A 171 2.37 14.34 2.35
C GLY A 171 1.06 15.14 2.42
N GLY A 172 -0.04 14.65 1.83
CA GLY A 172 -1.33 15.38 1.76
C GLY A 172 -2.55 14.55 2.16
N ASN A 173 -3.73 15.10 1.90
CA ASN A 173 -5.02 14.50 2.26
C ASN A 173 -5.93 14.39 1.02
N ALA A 174 -6.07 13.17 0.49
CA ALA A 174 -6.86 12.91 -0.72
C ALA A 174 -8.37 13.07 -0.48
N ALA A 175 -8.86 12.70 0.70
CA ALA A 175 -10.26 12.86 1.09
C ALA A 175 -10.72 14.33 1.02
N ASN A 176 -9.90 15.25 1.52
CA ASN A 176 -10.17 16.68 1.46
C ASN A 176 -10.11 17.21 0.02
N ALA A 177 -9.13 16.76 -0.77
CA ALA A 177 -8.98 17.18 -2.16
C ALA A 177 -10.16 16.76 -3.04
N LEU A 178 -10.71 15.56 -2.79
CA LEU A 178 -11.87 15.03 -3.51
C LEU A 178 -13.21 15.34 -2.84
N GLN A 179 -13.19 15.92 -1.63
CA GLN A 179 -14.38 16.18 -0.80
C GLN A 179 -15.25 14.94 -0.56
N VAL A 180 -14.62 13.80 -0.28
CA VAL A 180 -15.31 12.50 -0.13
C VAL A 180 -15.23 11.93 1.28
N LYS A 181 -16.21 11.09 1.60
CA LYS A 181 -16.28 10.21 2.77
C LYS A 181 -16.49 8.76 2.34
N ASN A 182 -16.55 7.86 3.33
CA ASN A 182 -16.98 6.48 3.08
C ASN A 182 -18.33 6.48 2.35
N ASP A 183 -18.47 5.53 1.44
CA ASP A 183 -19.66 5.29 0.63
C ASP A 183 -19.92 6.28 -0.51
N ASP A 184 -19.12 7.33 -0.67
CA ASP A 184 -19.23 8.24 -1.81
C ASP A 184 -18.74 7.57 -3.11
N PRO A 185 -19.35 7.91 -4.27
CA PRO A 185 -18.90 7.42 -5.56
C PRO A 185 -17.53 7.98 -5.92
N VAL A 186 -16.76 7.21 -6.68
CA VAL A 186 -15.48 7.66 -7.26
C VAL A 186 -15.33 7.09 -8.66
N THR A 187 -14.82 7.88 -9.59
CA THR A 187 -14.49 7.42 -10.95
C THR A 187 -12.98 7.55 -11.17
N ILE A 188 -12.39 6.52 -11.79
CA ILE A 188 -11.01 6.57 -12.29
C ILE A 188 -11.04 6.47 -13.81
N SER A 189 -10.29 7.35 -14.46
CA SER A 189 -10.11 7.37 -15.91
C SER A 189 -8.65 7.64 -16.29
N PRO A 190 -8.21 7.28 -17.51
CA PRO A 190 -6.94 7.76 -18.05
C PRO A 190 -6.96 9.28 -18.17
N ALA A 191 -5.84 9.92 -17.86
CA ALA A 191 -5.70 11.34 -18.19
C ALA A 191 -5.70 11.52 -19.72
N PRO A 192 -6.22 12.65 -20.22
CA PRO A 192 -6.04 13.01 -21.62
C PRO A 192 -4.56 12.92 -22.00
N ALA A 193 -4.27 12.45 -23.21
CA ALA A 193 -2.90 12.51 -23.71
C ALA A 193 -2.42 13.96 -23.63
N ALA A 194 -1.23 14.19 -23.07
CA ALA A 194 -0.62 15.51 -23.10
C ALA A 194 -0.55 15.95 -24.57
N GLU A 195 -1.04 17.16 -24.87
CA GLU A 195 -0.83 17.73 -26.20
C GLU A 195 0.68 17.74 -26.49
N PRO A 196 1.11 17.32 -27.70
CA PRO A 196 2.51 17.41 -28.06
C PRO A 196 2.95 18.85 -27.91
N ALA A 197 4.08 19.06 -27.22
CA ALA A 197 4.66 20.38 -27.08
C ALA A 197 4.81 21.01 -28.48
N PRO A 198 4.46 22.30 -28.66
CA PRO A 198 4.65 22.96 -29.93
C PRO A 198 6.10 22.82 -30.36
N GLU A 199 6.30 22.30 -31.56
CA GLU A 199 7.61 22.12 -32.17
C GLU A 199 8.30 23.49 -32.17
N LYS A 200 9.45 23.59 -31.50
CA LYS A 200 10.23 24.83 -31.49
C LYS A 200 10.74 25.05 -32.91
N THR A 201 10.12 25.95 -33.65
CA THR A 201 10.71 26.52 -34.86
C THR A 201 11.91 27.39 -34.44
N GLU A 202 13.11 26.95 -34.81
CA GLU A 202 14.36 27.73 -34.73
C GLU A 202 14.38 28.88 -35.75
#